data_AF-A0A1H6YX25-F1
#
_entry.id   AF-A0A1H6YX25-F1
#
_cell.length_a   1.000
_cell.length_b   1.000
_cell.length_c   1.000
_cell.angle_alpha   90.00
_cell.angle_beta   90.00
_cell.angle_gamma   90.00
#
_symmetry.space_group_name_H-M   'P 1'
#
loop_
_entity.id
_entity.type
_entity.pdbx_description
1 polymer ?
#
loop_
_entity_poly.entity_id
_entity_poly.type
_entity_poly.pdbx_seq_one_letter_code
_entity_poly.pdbx_strand_id
1 'polypeptide(L)'
;MEKLEIERLRPTQMTHGERQIEQKAAVYKSLSGHDLDMAIAEKPVPVVYGPGGSPYAIDHHHVAAALWRVGIRMVPFVLVSDLSSLTQAEFWLTLENNAWTYPYDPDGRRVSFAQMPVHVWEAADDEFRSLAAVVRNAGGYDKTSVPLGEFRWANLFRGALPHPDSDEAFDALVVRAVELAKSTAAMGLPGYIGQQA
;
A
#
# COMPACT_ATOMS: atom_id res chain seq x y z
N MET A 1 5.82 -23.05 1.14
CA MET A 1 5.70 -21.73 0.50
C MET A 1 7.09 -21.16 0.34
N GLU A 2 7.44 -20.71 -0.86
CA GLU A 2 8.76 -20.11 -1.12
C GLU A 2 8.90 -18.77 -0.39
N LYS A 3 10.14 -18.41 -0.06
CA LYS A 3 10.49 -17.15 0.61
C LYS A 3 11.54 -16.42 -0.22
N LEU A 4 11.50 -15.09 -0.20
CA LEU A 4 12.52 -14.23 -0.80
C LEU A 4 13.10 -13.27 0.24
N GLU A 5 14.33 -12.82 0.00
CA GLU A 5 14.96 -11.76 0.78
C GLU A 5 14.26 -10.43 0.48
N ILE A 6 13.75 -9.76 1.52
CA ILE A 6 13.02 -8.49 1.38
C ILE A 6 13.92 -7.42 0.72
N GLU A 7 15.23 -7.49 0.94
CA GLU A 7 16.19 -6.57 0.31
C GLU A 7 16.21 -6.65 -1.22
N ARG A 8 15.92 -7.82 -1.79
CA ARG A 8 15.84 -8.03 -3.24
C ARG A 8 14.50 -7.62 -3.83
N LEU A 9 13.48 -7.44 -3.00
CA LEU A 9 12.12 -7.11 -3.40
C LEU A 9 12.03 -5.63 -3.79
N ARG A 10 11.79 -5.37 -5.08
CA ARG A 10 11.60 -4.02 -5.61
C ARG A 10 10.16 -3.55 -5.38
N PRO A 11 9.95 -2.30 -4.96
CA PRO A 11 8.61 -1.73 -4.87
C PRO A 11 8.06 -1.37 -6.24
N THR A 12 6.73 -1.24 -6.31
CA THR A 12 6.01 -0.69 -7.45
C THR A 12 5.14 0.50 -7.04
N GLN A 13 5.33 1.03 -5.84
CA GLN A 13 4.67 2.24 -5.36
C GLN A 13 5.69 3.19 -4.76
N MET A 14 5.49 4.48 -5.01
CA MET A 14 6.35 5.56 -4.49
C MET A 14 6.09 5.86 -3.02
N THR A 15 4.85 5.64 -2.59
CA THR A 15 4.37 6.00 -1.24
C THR A 15 3.73 4.82 -0.54
N HIS A 16 3.69 4.88 0.78
CA HIS A 16 2.92 4.00 1.65
C HIS A 16 2.31 4.79 2.81
N GLY A 17 1.51 4.14 3.64
CA GLY A 17 1.04 4.75 4.88
C GLY A 17 1.87 4.24 6.05
N GLU A 18 2.71 5.09 6.63
CA GLU A 18 3.65 4.74 7.70
C GLU A 18 2.92 4.21 8.95
N ARG A 19 1.80 4.85 9.33
CA ARG A 19 0.95 4.42 10.44
C ARG A 19 0.51 2.95 10.31
N GLN A 20 0.23 2.50 9.09
CA GLN A 20 -0.16 1.11 8.82
C GLN A 20 1.03 0.14 8.92
N ILE A 21 2.25 0.59 8.57
CA ILE A 21 3.48 -0.20 8.78
C ILE A 21 3.77 -0.32 10.28
N GLU A 22 3.66 0.76 11.05
CA GLU A 22 3.88 0.75 12.49
C GLU A 22 2.94 -0.20 13.23
N GLN A 23 1.64 -0.16 12.91
CA GLN A 23 0.65 -1.09 13.46
C GLN A 23 1.02 -2.55 13.16
N LYS A 24 1.42 -2.86 11.92
CA LYS A 24 1.85 -4.21 11.54
C LYS A 24 3.15 -4.62 12.24
N ALA A 25 4.11 -3.72 12.33
CA ALA A 25 5.38 -3.96 13.00
C ALA A 25 5.17 -4.22 14.50
N ALA A 26 4.25 -3.51 15.15
CA ALA A 26 3.88 -3.75 16.54
C ALA A 26 3.26 -5.15 16.72
N VAL A 27 2.37 -5.57 15.82
CA VAL A 27 1.81 -6.92 15.81
C VAL A 27 2.90 -7.97 15.62
N TYR A 28 3.81 -7.82 14.66
CA TYR A 28 4.88 -8.80 14.47
C TYR A 28 5.85 -8.85 15.67
N LYS A 29 6.14 -7.72 16.31
CA LYS A 29 6.98 -7.66 17.52
C LYS A 29 6.34 -8.33 18.74
N SER A 30 5.01 -8.37 18.83
CA SER A 30 4.31 -8.99 19.96
C SER A 30 4.16 -10.51 19.84
N LEU A 31 4.45 -11.07 18.67
CA LEU A 31 4.34 -12.50 18.39
C LEU A 31 5.72 -13.19 18.45
N SER A 32 5.71 -14.50 18.66
CA SER A 32 6.93 -15.32 18.62
C SER A 32 6.62 -16.76 18.21
N GLY A 33 7.65 -17.51 17.82
CA GLY A 33 7.53 -18.93 17.47
C GLY A 33 6.46 -19.18 16.39
N HIS A 34 5.58 -20.15 16.65
CA HIS A 34 4.54 -20.58 15.70
C HIS A 34 3.57 -19.45 15.33
N ASP A 35 3.16 -18.61 16.27
CA ASP A 35 2.19 -17.54 16.00
C ASP A 35 2.77 -16.47 15.07
N LEU A 36 4.05 -16.15 15.24
CA LEU A 36 4.76 -15.24 14.34
C LEU A 36 4.88 -15.85 12.94
N ASP A 37 5.27 -17.12 12.84
CA ASP A 37 5.38 -17.82 11.56
C ASP A 37 4.04 -17.85 10.82
N MET A 38 2.94 -18.08 11.53
CA MET A 38 1.59 -18.06 10.97
C MET A 38 1.16 -16.67 10.52
N ALA A 39 1.42 -15.63 11.32
CA ALA A 39 1.12 -14.25 10.96
C ALA A 39 1.90 -13.76 9.73
N ILE A 40 3.14 -14.22 9.55
CA ILE A 40 3.93 -13.96 8.35
C ILE A 40 3.36 -14.73 7.15
N ALA A 41 3.01 -16.01 7.35
CA ALA A 41 2.52 -16.88 6.28
C ALA A 41 1.12 -16.50 5.75
N GLU A 42 0.28 -15.83 6.55
CA GLU A 42 -1.07 -15.41 6.15
C GLU A 42 -1.08 -14.34 5.03
N LYS A 43 0.00 -13.58 4.89
CA LYS A 43 0.09 -12.46 3.94
C LYS A 43 1.34 -12.59 3.05
N PRO A 44 1.40 -13.61 2.17
CA PRO A 44 2.48 -13.66 1.18
C PRO A 44 2.43 -12.43 0.28
N VAL A 45 3.58 -11.93 -0.13
CA VAL A 45 3.69 -10.80 -1.05
C VAL A 45 3.45 -11.30 -2.48
N PRO A 46 2.45 -10.76 -3.21
CA PRO A 46 2.30 -11.04 -4.63
C PRO A 46 3.44 -10.35 -5.40
N VAL A 47 4.13 -11.13 -6.23
CA VAL A 47 5.34 -10.69 -6.95
C VAL A 47 5.20 -10.93 -8.44
N VAL A 48 5.76 -10.01 -9.23
CA VAL A 48 6.07 -10.26 -10.64
C VAL A 48 7.58 -10.22 -10.84
N TYR A 49 8.11 -11.08 -11.72
CA TYR A 49 9.50 -10.95 -12.15
C TYR A 49 9.59 -9.91 -13.27
N GLY A 50 10.38 -8.86 -13.06
CA GLY A 50 10.66 -7.85 -14.06
C GLY A 50 11.94 -8.14 -14.85
N PRO A 51 12.37 -7.21 -15.71
CA PRO A 51 13.54 -7.37 -16.58
C PRO A 51 14.77 -7.86 -15.80
N GLY A 52 15.45 -8.88 -16.34
CA GLY A 52 16.60 -9.51 -15.68
C GLY A 52 16.24 -10.39 -14.47
N GLY A 53 14.97 -10.73 -14.28
CA GLY A 53 14.51 -11.65 -13.22
C GLY A 53 14.39 -11.02 -11.83
N SER A 54 14.38 -9.68 -11.73
CA SER A 54 14.24 -8.99 -10.44
C SER A 54 12.81 -9.10 -9.92
N PRO A 55 12.57 -9.44 -8.64
CA PRO A 55 11.22 -9.52 -8.09
C PRO A 55 10.67 -8.14 -7.73
N TYR A 56 9.45 -7.84 -8.19
CA TYR A 56 8.71 -6.62 -7.87
C TYR A 56 7.44 -6.96 -7.09
N ALA A 57 7.27 -6.37 -5.90
CA ALA A 57 6.04 -6.48 -5.12
C ALA A 57 4.92 -5.69 -5.81
N ILE A 58 3.79 -6.31 -6.10
CA ILE A 58 2.62 -5.63 -6.70
C ILE A 58 1.48 -5.39 -5.71
N ASP A 59 1.59 -5.93 -4.49
CA ASP A 59 0.73 -5.66 -3.35
C ASP A 59 1.50 -5.99 -2.04
N HIS A 60 0.92 -5.67 -0.89
CA HIS A 60 1.44 -5.98 0.43
C HIS A 60 2.79 -5.31 0.76
N HIS A 61 3.10 -4.16 0.18
CA HIS A 61 4.32 -3.38 0.50
C HIS A 61 4.43 -3.05 1.99
N HIS A 62 3.31 -2.72 2.66
CA HIS A 62 3.28 -2.49 4.11
C HIS A 62 3.68 -3.73 4.93
N VAL A 63 3.40 -4.95 4.43
CA VAL A 63 3.81 -6.20 5.10
C VAL A 63 5.33 -6.34 5.02
N ALA A 64 5.89 -6.23 3.81
CA ALA A 64 7.32 -6.35 3.59
C ALA A 64 8.12 -5.28 4.37
N ALA A 65 7.65 -4.02 4.35
CA ALA A 65 8.26 -2.92 5.11
C ALA A 65 8.17 -3.14 6.64
N ALA A 66 7.03 -3.62 7.15
CA ALA A 66 6.87 -3.93 8.57
C ALA A 66 7.79 -5.07 9.03
N LEU A 67 7.90 -6.14 8.25
CA LEU A 67 8.82 -7.25 8.54
C LEU A 67 10.27 -6.77 8.58
N TRP A 68 10.67 -5.96 7.60
CA TRP A 68 12.01 -5.35 7.58
C TRP A 68 12.27 -4.52 8.84
N ARG A 69 11.31 -3.70 9.26
CA ARG A 69 11.40 -2.83 10.44
C ARG A 69 11.60 -3.60 11.74
N VAL A 70 11.05 -4.82 11.84
CA VAL A 70 11.20 -5.68 13.03
C VAL A 70 12.41 -6.61 12.96
N GLY A 71 13.26 -6.48 11.92
CA GLY A 71 14.48 -7.27 11.77
C GLY A 71 14.29 -8.60 11.04
N ILE A 72 13.08 -8.89 10.54
CA ILE A 72 12.81 -10.09 9.74
C ILE A 72 13.19 -9.78 8.30
N ARG A 73 14.04 -10.63 7.71
CA ARG A 73 14.67 -10.39 6.39
C ARG A 73 14.07 -11.19 5.24
N MET A 74 13.24 -12.18 5.55
CA MET A 74 12.59 -13.06 4.58
C MET A 74 11.09 -12.85 4.59
N VAL A 75 10.47 -12.83 3.41
CA VAL A 75 9.01 -12.75 3.26
C VAL A 75 8.53 -13.89 2.36
N PRO A 76 7.42 -14.58 2.71
CA PRO A 76 6.80 -15.49 1.78
C PRO A 76 6.21 -14.72 0.59
N PHE A 77 6.24 -15.34 -0.58
CA PHE A 77 5.73 -14.69 -1.79
C PHE A 77 4.93 -15.67 -2.66
N VAL A 78 4.16 -15.09 -3.57
CA VAL A 78 3.47 -15.81 -4.65
C VAL A 78 3.84 -15.14 -5.96
N LEU A 79 4.39 -15.89 -6.90
CA LEU A 79 4.64 -15.40 -8.25
C LEU A 79 3.32 -15.28 -9.01
N VAL A 80 2.98 -14.07 -9.44
CA VAL A 80 1.77 -13.74 -10.20
C VAL A 80 2.04 -13.80 -11.71
N SER A 81 3.20 -13.31 -12.14
CA SER A 81 3.58 -13.31 -13.56
C SER A 81 5.09 -13.20 -13.72
N ASP A 82 5.63 -13.84 -14.76
CA ASP A 82 7.01 -13.67 -15.19
C ASP A 82 7.04 -12.76 -16.43
N LEU A 83 7.56 -11.54 -16.22
CA LEU A 83 7.72 -10.49 -17.23
C LEU A 83 9.21 -10.22 -17.51
N SER A 84 10.09 -11.18 -17.18
CA SER A 84 11.55 -11.00 -17.26
C SER A 84 12.10 -10.79 -18.66
N SER A 85 11.33 -11.16 -19.68
CA SER A 85 11.67 -10.96 -21.10
C SER A 85 11.34 -9.57 -21.64
N LEU A 86 10.56 -8.77 -20.91
CA LEU A 86 10.18 -7.42 -21.33
C LEU A 86 11.35 -6.44 -21.23
N THR A 87 11.34 -5.40 -22.05
CA THR A 87 12.17 -4.21 -21.81
C THR A 87 11.68 -3.45 -20.57
N GLN A 88 12.50 -2.56 -20.03
CA GLN A 88 12.11 -1.75 -18.87
C GLN A 88 10.86 -0.89 -19.14
N ALA A 89 10.71 -0.36 -20.34
CA ALA A 89 9.57 0.48 -20.72
C ALA A 89 8.28 -0.35 -20.84
N GLU A 90 8.35 -1.49 -21.52
CA GLU A 90 7.23 -2.43 -21.63
C GLU A 90 6.80 -2.95 -20.27
N PHE A 91 7.76 -3.29 -19.40
CA PHE A 91 7.48 -3.76 -18.05
C PHE A 91 6.64 -2.75 -17.26
N TRP A 92 7.08 -1.49 -17.16
CA TRP A 92 6.34 -0.47 -16.40
C TRP A 92 4.97 -0.16 -17.01
N LEU A 93 4.87 -0.13 -18.34
CA LEU A 93 3.59 0.03 -19.03
C LEU A 93 2.64 -1.14 -18.74
N THR A 94 3.16 -2.38 -18.71
CA THR A 94 2.40 -3.56 -18.33
C THR A 94 1.92 -3.48 -16.89
N LEU A 95 2.77 -3.07 -15.94
CA LEU A 95 2.33 -2.90 -14.54
C LEU A 95 1.22 -1.85 -14.43
N GLU A 96 1.34 -0.74 -15.15
CA GLU A 96 0.33 0.32 -15.13
C GLU A 96 -1.00 -0.12 -15.73
N ASN A 97 -0.98 -0.79 -16.88
CA ASN A 97 -2.18 -1.31 -17.52
C ASN A 97 -2.91 -2.36 -16.66
N ASN A 98 -2.20 -3.04 -15.76
CA ASN A 98 -2.76 -4.00 -14.81
C ASN A 98 -3.07 -3.40 -13.42
N ALA A 99 -2.87 -2.10 -13.23
CA ALA A 99 -2.99 -1.42 -11.93
C ALA A 99 -2.13 -2.07 -10.82
N TRP A 100 -0.92 -2.49 -11.16
CA TRP A 100 0.09 -3.09 -10.26
C TRP A 100 1.18 -2.11 -9.81
N THR A 101 1.09 -0.85 -10.22
CA THR A 101 2.05 0.20 -9.87
C THR A 101 1.33 1.50 -9.50
N TYR A 102 1.92 2.26 -8.59
CA TYR A 102 1.42 3.55 -8.14
C TYR A 102 2.56 4.60 -8.11
N PRO A 103 2.86 5.23 -9.27
CA PRO A 103 3.98 6.16 -9.41
C PRO A 103 3.59 7.60 -9.02
N TYR A 104 3.08 7.81 -7.81
CA TYR A 104 2.67 9.13 -7.32
C TYR A 104 3.34 9.47 -6.00
N ASP A 105 3.85 10.69 -5.88
CA ASP A 105 4.47 11.20 -4.65
C ASP A 105 3.43 11.44 -3.52
N PRO A 106 3.86 11.81 -2.29
CA PRO A 106 2.95 12.06 -1.17
C PRO A 106 1.88 13.13 -1.43
N ASP A 107 2.16 14.07 -2.34
CA ASP A 107 1.22 15.11 -2.76
C ASP A 107 0.26 14.63 -3.87
N GLY A 108 0.35 13.37 -4.29
CA GLY A 108 -0.46 12.78 -5.34
C GLY A 108 -0.05 13.23 -6.75
N ARG A 109 1.17 13.74 -6.94
CA ARG A 109 1.70 14.09 -8.26
C ARG A 109 2.38 12.89 -8.86
N ARG A 110 2.10 12.65 -10.14
CA ARG A 110 2.73 11.57 -10.90
C ARG A 110 4.22 11.85 -11.07
N VAL A 111 5.05 10.85 -10.82
CA VAL A 111 6.50 10.89 -11.00
C VAL A 111 6.96 9.86 -12.02
N SER A 112 8.21 9.98 -12.47
CA SER A 112 8.82 9.00 -13.38
C SER A 112 9.07 7.67 -12.67
N PHE A 113 8.86 6.55 -13.35
CA PHE A 113 9.21 5.23 -12.84
C PHE A 113 10.71 5.08 -12.51
N ALA A 114 11.58 5.90 -13.11
CA ALA A 114 13.00 5.94 -12.77
C ALA A 114 13.28 6.45 -11.34
N GLN A 115 12.28 7.08 -10.70
CA GLN A 115 12.36 7.53 -9.32
C GLN A 115 11.82 6.50 -8.32
N MET A 116 11.33 5.34 -8.79
CA MET A 116 10.82 4.29 -7.92
C MET A 116 11.91 3.90 -6.90
N PRO A 117 11.57 3.81 -5.59
CA PRO A 117 12.54 3.43 -4.58
C PRO A 117 13.17 2.07 -4.89
N VAL A 118 14.37 1.85 -4.35
CA VAL A 118 15.13 0.63 -4.58
C VAL A 118 14.59 -0.47 -3.66
N HIS A 119 14.17 -0.11 -2.45
CA HIS A 119 13.64 -1.02 -1.45
C HIS A 119 12.25 -0.60 -0.95
N VAL A 120 11.43 -1.59 -0.57
CA VAL A 120 10.04 -1.36 -0.13
C VAL A 120 9.87 -0.45 1.09
N TRP A 121 10.89 -0.36 1.95
CA TRP A 121 10.89 0.49 3.15
C TRP A 121 11.35 1.93 2.89
N GLU A 122 11.74 2.26 1.65
CA GLU A 122 12.16 3.61 1.25
C GLU A 122 11.02 4.42 0.62
N ALA A 123 9.86 3.80 0.40
CA ALA A 123 8.70 4.53 -0.10
C ALA A 123 8.30 5.63 0.91
N ALA A 124 7.93 6.78 0.38
CA ALA A 124 7.63 7.95 1.19
C ALA A 124 6.31 7.76 1.95
N ASP A 125 6.20 8.38 3.13
CA ASP A 125 4.93 8.39 3.84
C ASP A 125 3.91 9.28 3.12
N ASP A 126 2.69 8.77 2.99
CA ASP A 126 1.50 9.46 2.49
C ASP A 126 0.44 9.38 3.57
N GLU A 127 0.28 10.47 4.32
CA GLU A 127 -0.67 10.56 5.42
C GLU A 127 -2.12 10.32 4.95
N PHE A 128 -2.46 10.69 3.72
CA PHE A 128 -3.77 10.40 3.16
C PHE A 128 -3.95 8.91 2.83
N ARG A 129 -2.87 8.19 2.51
CA ARG A 129 -2.91 6.73 2.38
C ARG A 129 -3.12 6.04 3.72
N SER A 130 -2.57 6.58 4.81
CA SER A 130 -2.88 6.15 6.18
C SER A 130 -4.34 6.47 6.54
N LEU A 131 -4.78 7.70 6.28
CA LEU A 131 -6.15 8.16 6.54
C LEU A 131 -7.19 7.28 5.84
N ALA A 132 -6.96 6.91 4.58
CA ALA A 132 -7.85 6.01 3.85
C ALA A 132 -8.05 4.67 4.57
N ALA A 133 -6.97 4.03 5.03
CA ALA A 133 -7.07 2.79 5.78
C ALA A 133 -7.85 2.94 7.09
N VAL A 134 -7.64 4.05 7.81
CA VAL A 134 -8.34 4.34 9.08
C VAL A 134 -9.82 4.62 8.84
N VAL A 135 -10.15 5.44 7.85
CA VAL A 135 -11.54 5.76 7.47
C VAL A 135 -12.31 4.52 7.05
N ARG A 136 -11.68 3.60 6.29
CA ARG A 136 -12.27 2.30 5.96
C ARG A 136 -12.62 1.52 7.22
N ASN A 137 -11.67 1.40 8.16
CA ASN A 137 -11.88 0.65 9.40
C ASN A 137 -12.93 1.33 10.32
N ALA A 138 -13.10 2.65 10.21
CA ALA A 138 -14.14 3.43 10.89
C ALA A 138 -15.53 3.34 10.19
N GLY A 139 -15.68 2.52 9.15
CA GLY A 139 -16.95 2.35 8.44
C GLY A 139 -17.30 3.51 7.50
N GLY A 140 -16.29 4.22 6.99
CA GLY A 140 -16.48 5.24 5.96
C GLY A 140 -16.77 4.65 4.57
N TYR A 141 -16.22 3.47 4.27
CA TYR A 141 -16.44 2.74 3.03
C TYR A 141 -16.06 1.26 3.17
N ASP A 142 -16.57 0.41 2.29
CA ASP A 142 -16.33 -1.04 2.32
C ASP A 142 -15.00 -1.43 1.68
N LYS A 143 -14.40 -2.50 2.21
CA LYS A 143 -13.24 -3.12 1.56
C LYS A 143 -13.67 -3.76 0.24
N THR A 144 -12.92 -3.51 -0.82
CA THR A 144 -13.14 -4.14 -2.13
C THR A 144 -11.87 -4.84 -2.63
N SER A 145 -12.00 -5.63 -3.70
CA SER A 145 -10.86 -6.21 -4.42
C SER A 145 -10.34 -5.32 -5.56
N VAL A 146 -10.87 -4.09 -5.70
CA VAL A 146 -10.44 -3.17 -6.75
C VAL A 146 -8.99 -2.74 -6.47
N PRO A 147 -8.03 -2.99 -7.38
CA PRO A 147 -6.64 -2.62 -7.18
C PRO A 147 -6.47 -1.12 -6.93
N LEU A 148 -5.54 -0.77 -6.04
CA LEU A 148 -5.20 0.61 -5.68
C LEU A 148 -6.41 1.42 -5.16
N GLY A 149 -7.47 0.75 -4.66
CA GLY A 149 -8.69 1.39 -4.20
C GLY A 149 -8.44 2.42 -3.09
N GLU A 150 -7.64 2.08 -2.08
CA GLU A 150 -7.28 2.99 -1.00
C GLU A 150 -6.52 4.23 -1.47
N PHE A 151 -5.75 4.17 -2.57
CA PHE A 151 -5.10 5.35 -3.13
C PHE A 151 -6.11 6.29 -3.82
N ARG A 152 -7.22 5.77 -4.35
CA ARG A 152 -8.31 6.62 -4.88
C ARG A 152 -9.00 7.38 -3.75
N TRP A 153 -9.21 6.72 -2.61
CA TRP A 153 -9.71 7.35 -1.39
C TRP A 153 -8.73 8.39 -0.84
N ALA A 154 -7.44 8.07 -0.77
CA ALA A 154 -6.40 9.02 -0.39
C ALA A 154 -6.43 10.28 -1.27
N ASN A 155 -6.60 10.12 -2.58
CA ASN A 155 -6.71 11.25 -3.52
C ASN A 155 -7.95 12.12 -3.27
N LEU A 156 -9.11 11.52 -2.97
CA LEU A 156 -10.30 12.29 -2.58
C LEU A 156 -10.03 13.12 -1.32
N PHE A 157 -9.47 12.48 -0.28
CA PHE A 157 -9.20 13.16 0.98
C PHE A 157 -8.16 14.27 0.82
N ARG A 158 -7.08 14.03 0.07
CA ARG A 158 -6.05 15.04 -0.24
C ARG A 158 -6.62 16.26 -0.96
N GLY A 159 -7.58 16.04 -1.87
CA GLY A 159 -8.21 17.13 -2.62
C GLY A 159 -9.20 17.97 -1.80
N ALA A 160 -9.67 17.47 -0.66
CA ALA A 160 -10.79 18.07 0.08
C ALA A 160 -10.45 18.46 1.53
N LEU A 161 -9.38 17.91 2.11
CA LEU A 161 -9.01 18.08 3.51
C LEU A 161 -7.59 18.65 3.62
N PRO A 162 -7.28 19.43 4.68
CA PRO A 162 -5.92 19.88 4.93
C PRO A 162 -5.00 18.68 5.23
N HIS A 163 -3.73 18.81 4.88
CA HIS A 163 -2.72 17.84 5.28
C HIS A 163 -2.58 17.84 6.82
N PRO A 164 -2.60 16.68 7.50
CA PRO A 164 -2.34 16.63 8.94
C PRO A 164 -0.87 16.93 9.23
N ASP A 165 -0.59 17.77 10.22
CA ASP A 165 0.76 18.14 10.65
C ASP A 165 1.16 17.54 12.02
N SER A 166 0.25 16.77 12.62
CA SER A 166 0.38 16.14 13.93
C SER A 166 -0.55 14.94 14.04
N ASP A 167 -0.31 14.07 15.03
CA ASP A 167 -1.19 12.94 15.33
C ASP A 167 -2.58 13.40 15.77
N GLU A 168 -2.66 14.47 16.56
CA GLU A 168 -3.94 15.06 16.99
C GLU A 168 -4.72 15.62 15.79
N ALA A 169 -4.04 16.27 14.85
CA ALA A 169 -4.67 16.74 13.61
C ALA A 169 -5.13 15.57 12.73
N PHE A 170 -4.35 14.50 12.64
CA PHE A 170 -4.72 13.28 11.93
C PHE A 170 -6.00 12.67 12.51
N ASP A 171 -6.06 12.49 13.83
CA ASP A 171 -7.23 11.90 14.51
C ASP A 171 -8.48 12.75 14.33
N ALA A 172 -8.34 14.08 14.42
CA ALA A 172 -9.44 15.01 14.15
C ALA A 172 -9.93 14.95 12.69
N LEU A 173 -9.04 14.68 11.73
CA LEU A 173 -9.40 14.53 10.32
C LEU A 173 -10.21 13.26 10.04
N VAL A 174 -10.04 12.19 10.81
CA VAL A 174 -10.76 10.92 10.59
C VAL A 174 -12.27 11.14 10.56
N VAL A 175 -12.83 11.90 11.50
CA VAL A 175 -14.28 12.17 11.58
C VAL A 175 -14.77 12.87 10.31
N ARG A 176 -14.07 13.93 9.89
CA ARG A 176 -14.39 14.68 8.67
C ARG A 176 -14.25 13.84 7.41
N ALA A 177 -13.24 12.98 7.37
CA ALA A 177 -13.01 12.09 6.24
C ALA A 177 -14.06 10.98 6.13
N VAL A 178 -14.58 10.46 7.25
CA VAL A 178 -15.72 9.53 7.28
C VAL A 178 -16.99 10.21 6.74
N GLU A 179 -17.28 11.45 7.16
CA GLU A 179 -18.42 12.21 6.64
C GLU A 179 -18.30 12.45 5.13
N LEU A 180 -17.11 12.88 4.68
CA LEU A 180 -16.81 13.06 3.26
C LEU A 180 -16.97 11.75 2.48
N ALA A 181 -16.51 10.62 3.04
CA ALA A 181 -16.60 9.32 2.38
C ALA A 181 -18.03 8.81 2.17
N LYS A 182 -18.97 9.23 3.03
CA LYS A 182 -20.40 8.92 2.92
C LYS A 182 -21.17 9.93 2.06
N SER A 183 -20.56 11.05 1.70
CA SER A 183 -21.19 12.08 0.88
C SER A 183 -21.19 11.72 -0.61
N THR A 184 -22.03 12.40 -1.39
CA THR A 184 -22.08 12.24 -2.86
C THR A 184 -20.76 12.59 -3.56
N ALA A 185 -19.84 13.31 -2.90
CA ALA A 185 -18.50 13.59 -3.45
C ALA A 185 -17.66 12.32 -3.63
N ALA A 186 -17.96 11.24 -2.89
CA ALA A 186 -17.29 9.95 -3.01
C ALA A 186 -17.99 8.96 -3.97
N MET A 187 -19.07 9.40 -4.63
CA MET A 187 -19.80 8.55 -5.58
C MET A 187 -18.88 8.04 -6.69
N GLY A 188 -18.89 6.72 -6.90
CA GLY A 188 -18.04 6.05 -7.88
C GLY A 188 -16.68 5.58 -7.36
N LEU A 189 -16.32 5.89 -6.11
CA LEU A 189 -15.15 5.30 -5.46
C LEU A 189 -15.40 3.84 -5.06
N PRO A 190 -14.37 2.97 -5.10
CA PRO A 190 -14.53 1.57 -4.73
C PRO A 190 -15.00 1.40 -3.28
N GLY A 191 -16.11 0.67 -3.10
CA GLY A 191 -16.67 0.42 -1.77
C GLY A 191 -17.47 1.59 -1.20
N TYR A 192 -17.81 2.59 -2.02
CA TYR A 192 -18.69 3.68 -1.60
C TYR A 192 -20.05 3.13 -1.12
N ILE A 193 -20.43 3.48 0.11
CA ILE A 193 -21.66 3.02 0.78
C ILE A 193 -22.77 4.08 0.80
N GLY A 194 -22.45 5.33 0.46
CA GLY A 194 -23.37 6.45 0.53
C GLY A 194 -23.78 6.86 1.94
N GLN A 195 -24.70 7.83 1.98
CA GLN A 195 -25.29 8.29 3.22
C GLN A 195 -26.30 7.24 3.68
N GLN A 196 -25.97 6.51 4.75
CA GLN A 196 -26.96 5.65 5.40
C GLN A 196 -28.07 6.54 5.97
N ALA A 197 -29.32 6.23 5.62
CA ALA A 197 -30.50 6.93 6.11
C ALA A 197 -30.70 6.75 7.61
#